data_AF-A0A964EDV8-F1
#
_entry.id   AF-A0A964EDV8-F1
#
_cell.length_a   1.000
_cell.length_b   1.000
_cell.length_c   1.000
_cell.angle_alpha   90.00
_cell.angle_beta   90.00
_cell.angle_gamma   90.00
#
_symmetry.space_group_name_H-M   'P 1'
#
loop_
_entity.id
_entity.type
_entity.pdbx_description
1 polymer ?
#
loop_
_entity_poly.entity_id
_entity_poly.type
_entity_poly.pdbx_seq_one_letter_code
_entity_poly.pdbx_strand_id
1 'polypeptide(L)' 'MAGAYAGITVKLGNWSSGAFTNLYICTTCGYIEIYVEDDADLPKIAERWPARNGRSE' A
#
# COMPACT_ATOMS: atom_id res chain seq x y z
N MET A 1 -9.82 -5.94 -19.48
CA MET A 1 -9.18 -4.68 -19.03
C MET A 1 -7.74 -5.03 -18.73
N ALA A 2 -6.77 -4.34 -19.34
CA ALA A 2 -5.35 -4.66 -19.14
C ALA A 2 -4.86 -4.04 -17.83
N GLY A 3 -4.15 -4.82 -17.02
CA GLY A 3 -3.57 -4.39 -15.76
C GLY A 3 -2.32 -5.18 -15.42
N ALA A 4 -1.54 -4.66 -14.49
CA ALA A 4 -0.33 -5.29 -13.97
C ALA A 4 -0.42 -5.37 -12.45
N TYR A 5 0.13 -6.45 -11.89
CA TYR A 5 0.31 -6.61 -10.45
C TYR A 5 1.78 -6.44 -10.11
N ALA A 6 2.05 -5.74 -9.01
CA ALA A 6 3.38 -5.61 -8.44
C ALA A 6 3.31 -5.77 -6.92
N GLY A 7 4.34 -6.39 -6.34
CA GLY A 7 4.53 -6.41 -4.89
C GLY A 7 5.48 -5.29 -4.48
N ILE A 8 5.12 -4.56 -3.43
CA ILE A 8 5.99 -3.57 -2.80
C ILE A 8 6.01 -3.76 -1.29
N THR A 9 7.19 -3.64 -0.69
CA THR A 9 7.35 -3.69 0.78
C THR A 9 7.41 -2.28 1.33
N VAL A 10 6.49 -1.95 2.24
CA VAL A 10 6.48 -0.66 2.96
C VAL A 10 7.17 -0.83 4.30
N LYS A 11 8.02 0.13 4.68
CA LYS A 11 8.81 0.05 5.92
C LYS A 11 8.03 0.56 7.11
N LEU A 12 7.85 -0.28 8.12
CA LEU A 12 7.16 0.08 9.36
C LEU A 12 8.11 0.68 10.39
N GLY A 13 9.41 0.47 10.22
CA GLY A 13 10.45 0.99 11.10
C GLY A 13 11.84 0.90 10.47
N ASN A 14 12.67 -0.01 10.97
CA ASN A 14 13.97 -0.34 10.36
C ASN A 14 13.77 -1.25 9.11
N TRP A 15 14.85 -1.53 8.37
CA TRP A 15 14.79 -2.41 7.18
C TRP A 15 14.42 -3.88 7.50
N SER A 16 14.38 -4.26 8.78
CA SER A 16 13.98 -5.60 9.25
C SER A 16 12.48 -5.72 9.49
N SER A 17 11.74 -4.60 9.48
CA SER A 17 10.30 -4.55 9.72
C SER A 17 9.60 -3.85 8.56
N GLY A 18 8.96 -4.63 7.70
CA GLY A 18 8.18 -4.13 6.58
C GLY A 18 6.90 -4.94 6.41
N ALA A 19 5.83 -4.27 6.00
CA ALA A 19 4.60 -4.91 5.55
C ALA A 19 4.66 -5.09 4.04
N PHE A 20 4.22 -6.24 3.56
CA PHE A 20 4.04 -6.50 2.16
C PHE A 20 2.70 -5.92 1.68
N THR A 21 2.74 -5.30 0.51
CA THR A 21 1.58 -4.70 -0.13
C THR A 21 1.50 -5.12 -1.59
N ASN A 22 0.29 -5.43 -2.04
CA ASN A 22 -0.04 -5.69 -3.42
C ASN A 22 -0.52 -4.42 -4.09
N LEU A 23 0.05 -4.13 -5.25
CA LEU A 23 -0.31 -3.03 -6.11
C LEU A 23 -0.97 -3.58 -7.36
N TYR A 24 -2.21 -3.16 -7.62
CA TYR A 24 -2.83 -3.32 -8.92
C TYR A 24 -2.76 -1.99 -9.69
N ILE A 25 -2.25 -2.05 -10.92
CA ILE A 25 -2.18 -0.91 -11.82
C ILE A 25 -3.03 -1.21 -13.06
N CYS A 26 -4.10 -0.44 -13.25
CA CYS A 26 -4.84 -0.39 -14.51
C CYS A 26 -4.03 0.40 -15.54
N THR A 27 -3.34 -0.28 -16.45
CA THR A 27 -2.53 0.38 -17.49
C THR A 27 -3.37 1.08 -18.55
N THR A 28 -4.67 0.76 -18.61
CA THR A 28 -5.62 1.38 -19.53
C THR A 28 -6.14 2.73 -19.02
N CYS A 29 -6.28 2.89 -17.70
CA CYS A 29 -7.01 4.00 -17.09
C CYS A 29 -6.22 4.78 -16.04
N GLY A 30 -5.01 4.32 -15.68
CA GLY A 30 -4.17 4.95 -14.66
C GLY A 30 -4.66 4.75 -13.23
N TYR A 31 -5.72 3.97 -13.02
CA TYR A 31 -6.20 3.60 -11.68
C TYR A 31 -5.17 2.71 -10.98
N ILE A 32 -4.88 3.05 -9.71
CA ILE A 32 -3.95 2.32 -8.87
C ILE A 32 -4.67 1.93 -7.58
N GLU A 33 -4.55 0.67 -7.22
CA GLU A 33 -5.08 0.13 -5.97
C GLU A 33 -3.97 -0.54 -5.17
N ILE A 34 -3.92 -0.25 -3.87
CA ILE A 34 -2.91 -0.79 -2.96
C ILE A 34 -3.64 -1.54 -1.85
N TYR A 35 -3.27 -2.79 -1.66
CA TYR A 35 -3.76 -3.66 -0.60
C TYR A 35 -2.60 -4.04 0.31
N VAL A 36 -2.80 -3.94 1.62
CA VAL A 36 -1.87 -4.50 2.60
C VAL A 36 -2.21 -5.98 2.74
N GLU A 37 -1.23 -6.88 2.55
CA GLU A 37 -1.44 -8.32 2.80
C GLU A 37 -1.22 -8.68 4.27
N ASP A 38 -0.30 -7.98 4.94
CA ASP A 38 0.04 -8.24 6.34
C ASP A 38 -0.93 -7.56 7.30
N ASP A 39 -2.11 -8.15 7.50
CA ASP A 39 -3.16 -7.64 8.39
C ASP A 39 -2.66 -7.37 9.82
N ALA A 40 -1.72 -8.19 10.31
CA ALA A 40 -1.12 -8.05 11.63
C ALA A 40 -0.32 -6.75 11.81
N ASP A 41 0.11 -6.14 10.70
CA ASP A 41 0.89 -4.90 10.69
C ASP A 41 0.04 -3.65 10.43
N LEU A 42 -1.26 -3.79 10.17
CA LEU A 42 -2.19 -2.66 10.01
C LEU A 42 -2.12 -1.63 11.16
N PRO A 43 -2.01 -2.02 12.45
CA PRO A 43 -1.86 -1.04 13.52
C PRO A 43 -0.56 -0.22 13.41
N LYS A 44 0.55 -0.87 13.03
CA LYS A 44 1.86 -0.21 12.86
C LYS A 44 1.86 0.69 11.62
N ILE A 45 1.19 0.26 10.55
CA ILE A 45 0.97 1.07 9.34
C ILE A 45 0.18 2.32 9.70
N ALA A 46 -0.91 2.18 10.46
CA ALA A 46 -1.75 3.31 10.88
C ALA A 46 -1.01 4.26 11.83
N GLU A 47 -0.12 3.77 12.69
CA GLU A 47 0.73 4.59 13.54
C GLU A 47 1.78 5.36 12.71
N ARG A 48 2.41 4.69 11.74
CA ARG A 48 3.49 5.26 10.92
C ARG A 48 2.98 6.24 9.85
N TRP A 49 1.88 5.89 9.22
CA TRP A 49 1.17 6.69 8.22
C TRP A 49 -0.26 6.88 8.69
N PRO A 50 -0.48 7.76 9.69
CA PRO A 50 -1.83 8.09 10.10
C PRO A 50 -2.58 8.61 8.90
N ALA A 51 -3.86 8.26 8.80
CA ALA A 51 -4.76 8.76 7.77
C ALA A 51 -4.63 10.29 7.73
N ARG A 52 -3.91 10.81 6.73
CA ARG A 52 -3.96 12.22 6.45
C ARG A 52 -5.30 12.42 5.78
N ASN A 53 -6.18 13.19 6.42
CA ASN A 53 -7.37 13.73 5.77
C ASN A 53 -6.90 14.60 4.60
N GLY A 54 -6.68 13.94 3.47
CA GLY A 54 -6.16 14.46 2.23
C GLY A 54 -6.81 13.67 1.11
N ARG A 55 -8.14 13.53 1.19
CA ARG A 55 -8.94 13.40 -0.01
C ARG A 55 -8.65 14.68 -0.80
N SER A 56 -7.81 14.58 -1.82
CA SER A 56 -7.73 15.61 -2.84
C SER A 56 -9.09 15.62 -3.53
N GLU A 57 -9.98 16.47 -3.06
CA GLU A 57 -11.07 17.02 -3.87
C GLU A 57 -10.48 17.97 -4.93
#